data_AF-A0A9N9G488-F1
#
_entry.id   AF-A0A9N9G488-F1
#
_cell.length_a   1.000
_cell.length_b   1.000
_cell.length_c   1.000
_cell.angle_alpha   90.00
_cell.angle_beta   90.00
_cell.angle_gamma   90.00
#
_symmetry.space_group_name_H-M   'P 1'
#
loop_
_entity.id
_entity.type
_entity.pdbx_description
1 polymer ?
#
loop_
_entity_poly.entity_id
_entity_poly.type
_entity_poly.pdbx_seq_one_letter_code
_entity_poly.pdbx_strand_id
1 'polypeptide(L)'
;MEPFTLLNITHACPAPLIASPISNYTSKTCIGGCCLPCPFINNFYPPAQIDTIYTALSIVRVLSFVCILTIVISYSMQQSKRENPAMIVLLLNAFLLVFLSVTFFYIGNHKDIQCADKFTQSTMENNILCGIQGVLLILSTFLLILYCLLLILQLHVQAVWKSNLLQRYYVHTQVFIWMISLSFTFIPAATKNISFDFGAVCLVSGKISITMFWTPLAIFVIPAFLIHFMTFIHISRAQWMLARDFENSSLGTVITRSSISVGGPITGQDVLNVIKIQWRSLLLTMILISTFIVFMIYSILATHQLSPFLSDSTDLSPWIFEWISCLMNYQSTNNGQMYLHGLDSKGDHGAGDLVGQRRINDPEDCSVKDNITGCKPSFVFSISILYDSETCVEPLFIISILTD
;
A
#
# COMPACT_ATOMS: atom_id res chain seq x y z
N MET A 1 -32.03 27.40 -36.73
CA MET A 1 -31.74 27.95 -35.39
C MET A 1 -33.00 27.70 -34.58
N GLU A 2 -33.18 26.47 -34.13
CA GLU A 2 -34.32 26.05 -33.31
C GLU A 2 -33.82 25.87 -31.86
N PRO A 3 -34.63 26.25 -30.86
CA PRO A 3 -34.18 26.32 -29.48
C PRO A 3 -34.06 24.90 -28.89
N PHE A 4 -32.86 24.56 -28.45
CA PHE A 4 -32.59 23.43 -27.57
C PHE A 4 -33.40 23.62 -26.27
N THR A 5 -34.56 22.98 -26.19
CA THR A 5 -35.29 22.80 -24.94
C THR A 5 -34.45 21.91 -24.03
N LEU A 6 -33.84 22.54 -23.01
CA LEU A 6 -33.34 21.89 -21.80
C LEU A 6 -34.49 21.11 -21.16
N LEU A 7 -34.59 19.83 -21.51
CA LEU A 7 -35.48 18.88 -20.84
C LEU A 7 -34.83 18.58 -19.49
N ASN A 8 -35.13 19.46 -18.53
CA ASN A 8 -34.74 19.39 -17.14
C ASN A 8 -35.53 18.26 -16.46
N ILE A 9 -35.29 17.01 -16.86
CA ILE A 9 -35.66 15.86 -16.04
C ILE A 9 -34.57 15.76 -14.98
N THR A 10 -34.78 16.43 -13.86
CA THR A 10 -34.12 16.05 -12.61
C THR A 10 -34.61 14.66 -12.25
N HIS A 11 -34.02 13.62 -12.85
CA HIS A 11 -34.19 12.26 -12.39
C HIS A 11 -33.68 12.22 -10.95
N ALA A 12 -34.59 12.17 -9.98
CA ALA A 12 -34.22 11.89 -8.61
C ALA A 12 -33.53 10.52 -8.62
N CYS A 13 -32.26 10.46 -8.25
CA CYS A 13 -31.52 9.21 -8.15
C CYS A 13 -31.55 8.73 -6.69
N PRO A 14 -31.69 7.41 -6.45
CA PRO A 14 -31.68 6.91 -5.08
C PRO A 14 -30.30 7.08 -4.51
N ALA A 15 -30.18 7.60 -3.29
CA ALA A 15 -28.92 7.59 -2.57
C ALA A 15 -28.39 6.14 -2.49
N PRO A 16 -27.09 5.89 -2.75
CA PRO A 16 -25.99 6.84 -2.90
C PRO A 16 -25.71 7.33 -4.35
N LEU A 17 -26.55 6.98 -5.33
CA LEU A 17 -26.37 7.35 -6.73
C LEU A 17 -26.64 8.85 -6.94
N ILE A 18 -25.86 9.45 -7.83
CA ILE A 18 -25.98 10.86 -8.22
C ILE A 18 -26.33 10.98 -9.70
N ALA A 19 -27.17 11.97 -10.04
CA ALA A 19 -27.58 12.21 -11.42
C ALA A 19 -26.41 12.72 -12.27
N SER A 20 -26.24 12.14 -13.45
CA SER A 20 -25.30 12.66 -14.44
C SER A 20 -25.95 13.81 -15.23
N PRO A 21 -25.25 14.94 -15.42
CA PRO A 21 -25.76 16.03 -16.26
C PRO A 21 -25.81 15.66 -17.76
N ILE A 22 -25.23 14.52 -18.15
CA ILE A 22 -25.17 14.05 -19.54
C ILE A 22 -25.94 12.73 -19.61
N SER A 23 -27.05 12.70 -20.34
CA SER A 23 -27.93 11.51 -20.48
C SER A 23 -27.24 10.32 -21.15
N ASN A 24 -26.07 10.54 -21.75
CA ASN A 24 -25.31 9.56 -22.54
C ASN A 24 -23.90 9.34 -21.98
N TYR A 25 -23.72 9.45 -20.66
CA TYR A 25 -22.44 9.15 -20.02
C TYR A 25 -22.22 7.63 -20.00
N THR A 26 -21.40 7.13 -20.92
CA THR A 26 -21.04 5.71 -21.05
C THR A 26 -19.95 5.34 -20.05
N SER A 27 -20.19 5.53 -18.75
CA SER A 27 -19.33 4.94 -17.72
C SER A 27 -20.00 3.72 -17.11
N LYS A 28 -19.20 2.68 -16.85
CA LYS A 28 -19.63 1.34 -16.43
C LYS A 28 -20.53 1.36 -15.17
N THR A 29 -20.45 2.40 -14.35
CA THR A 29 -21.19 2.56 -13.09
C THR A 29 -22.45 3.43 -13.17
N CYS A 30 -22.92 3.74 -14.39
CA CYS A 30 -24.14 4.50 -14.63
C CYS A 30 -25.26 3.61 -15.19
N ILE A 31 -26.46 3.70 -14.62
CA ILE A 31 -27.67 3.05 -15.13
C ILE A 31 -28.80 4.08 -15.16
N GLY A 32 -29.47 4.24 -16.31
CA GLY A 32 -30.64 5.10 -16.43
C GLY A 32 -30.42 6.59 -16.10
N GLY A 33 -29.20 7.11 -16.30
CA GLY A 33 -28.82 8.49 -15.97
C GLY A 33 -28.37 8.73 -14.51
N CYS A 34 -28.39 7.69 -13.67
CA CYS A 34 -27.89 7.70 -12.29
C CYS A 34 -26.57 6.95 -12.20
N CYS A 35 -25.57 7.55 -11.54
CA CYS A 35 -24.20 7.05 -11.51
C CYS A 35 -23.67 6.93 -10.07
N LEU A 36 -22.80 5.95 -9.82
CA LEU A 36 -22.11 5.84 -8.55
C LEU A 36 -21.00 6.91 -8.43
N PRO A 37 -20.92 7.68 -7.33
CA PRO A 37 -19.87 8.68 -7.16
C PRO A 37 -18.51 8.03 -6.91
N CYS A 38 -17.46 8.69 -7.40
CA CYS A 38 -16.07 8.32 -7.14
C CYS A 38 -15.58 8.91 -5.80
N PRO A 39 -14.82 8.18 -4.96
CA PRO A 39 -14.35 6.81 -5.12
C PRO A 39 -15.42 5.76 -4.76
N PHE A 40 -15.48 4.67 -5.53
CA PHE A 40 -16.55 3.67 -5.39
C PHE A 40 -16.59 3.00 -4.02
N ILE A 41 -15.42 2.80 -3.41
CA ILE A 41 -15.28 2.17 -2.10
C ILE A 41 -16.08 2.93 -1.03
N ASN A 42 -16.13 4.27 -1.06
CA ASN A 42 -16.83 5.06 -0.04
C ASN A 42 -18.34 4.83 -0.01
N ASN A 43 -18.94 4.23 -1.05
CA ASN A 43 -20.37 3.92 -1.08
C ASN A 43 -20.73 2.67 -0.28
N PHE A 44 -19.74 1.81 0.01
CA PHE A 44 -19.93 0.55 0.75
C PHE A 44 -19.55 0.66 2.23
N TYR A 45 -19.06 1.83 2.66
CA TYR A 45 -18.70 2.10 4.04
C TYR A 45 -19.49 3.28 4.58
N PRO A 46 -19.66 3.38 5.91
CA PRO A 46 -20.28 4.55 6.53
C PRO A 46 -19.53 5.85 6.16
N PRO A 47 -20.24 6.97 6.10
CA PRO A 47 -19.66 8.24 5.68
C PRO A 47 -18.47 8.63 6.58
N ALA A 48 -17.44 9.21 5.95
CA ALA A 48 -16.20 9.71 6.57
C ALA A 48 -15.23 8.70 7.20
N GLN A 49 -15.55 7.41 7.31
CA GLN A 49 -14.62 6.42 7.91
C GLN A 49 -13.36 6.22 7.06
N ILE A 50 -13.52 5.91 5.78
CA ILE A 50 -12.41 5.67 4.84
C ILE A 50 -11.56 6.94 4.67
N ASP A 51 -12.22 8.10 4.57
CA ASP A 51 -11.55 9.40 4.45
C ASP A 51 -10.69 9.71 5.69
N THR A 52 -11.17 9.37 6.89
CA THR A 52 -10.42 9.53 8.15
C THR A 52 -9.19 8.63 8.17
N ILE A 53 -9.31 7.38 7.72
CA ILE A 53 -8.20 6.44 7.64
C ILE A 53 -7.12 6.97 6.70
N TYR A 54 -7.47 7.41 5.48
CA TYR A 54 -6.49 7.95 4.54
C TYR A 54 -5.83 9.23 5.04
N THR A 55 -6.57 10.07 5.76
CA THR A 55 -6.01 11.28 6.40
C THR A 55 -5.00 10.89 7.47
N ALA A 56 -5.32 9.93 8.35
CA ALA A 56 -4.39 9.44 9.37
C ALA A 56 -3.10 8.85 8.73
N LEU A 57 -3.24 8.03 7.69
CA LEU A 57 -2.11 7.48 6.94
C LEU A 57 -1.21 8.58 6.34
N SER A 58 -1.82 9.64 5.81
CA SER A 58 -1.08 10.76 5.23
C SER A 58 -0.20 11.46 6.27
N ILE A 59 -0.73 11.73 7.46
CA ILE A 59 -0.01 12.40 8.55
C ILE A 59 1.19 11.57 8.98
N VAL A 60 1.00 10.26 9.15
CA VAL A 60 2.07 9.37 9.59
C VAL A 60 3.18 9.26 8.53
N ARG A 61 2.83 9.22 7.26
CA ARG A 61 3.82 9.22 6.17
C ARG A 61 4.59 10.53 6.09
N VAL A 62 3.96 11.68 6.34
CA VAL A 62 4.66 12.98 6.41
C VAL A 62 5.65 13.01 7.57
N LEU A 63 5.26 12.53 8.76
CA LEU A 63 6.19 12.43 9.89
C LEU A 63 7.38 11.52 9.56
N SER A 64 7.11 10.37 8.93
CA SER A 64 8.13 9.44 8.47
C SER A 64 9.08 10.07 7.45
N PHE A 65 8.55 10.88 6.52
CA PHE A 65 9.35 11.61 5.53
C PHE A 65 10.33 12.59 6.21
N VAL A 66 9.86 13.37 7.20
CA VAL A 66 10.72 14.31 7.93
C VAL A 66 11.85 13.58 8.66
N CYS A 67 11.56 12.45 9.31
CA CYS A 67 12.57 11.63 9.98
C CYS A 67 13.61 11.06 9.00
N ILE A 68 13.20 10.53 7.85
CA ILE A 68 14.16 10.02 6.86
C ILE A 68 14.97 11.17 6.24
N LEU A 69 14.35 12.34 6.05
CA LEU A 69 15.05 13.53 5.56
C LEU A 69 16.19 13.95 6.49
N THR A 70 15.98 13.94 7.81
CA THR A 70 17.05 14.27 8.77
C THR A 70 18.19 13.25 8.73
N ILE A 71 17.90 11.95 8.55
CA ILE A 71 18.92 10.91 8.37
C ILE A 71 19.73 11.18 7.09
N VAL A 72 19.05 11.41 5.97
CA VAL A 72 19.72 11.64 4.67
C VAL A 72 20.60 12.88 4.74
N ILE A 73 20.15 13.96 5.37
CA ILE A 73 20.96 15.18 5.58
C ILE A 73 22.16 14.86 6.46
N SER A 74 21.96 14.17 7.58
CA SER A 74 23.04 13.82 8.52
C SER A 74 24.14 12.99 7.83
N TYR A 75 23.75 11.92 7.12
CA TYR A 75 24.70 11.10 6.34
C TYR A 75 25.34 11.88 5.18
N SER A 76 24.61 12.83 4.58
CA SER A 76 25.15 13.68 3.52
C SER A 76 26.15 14.69 4.02
N MET A 77 26.13 15.08 5.30
CA MET A 77 27.16 15.94 5.90
C MET A 77 28.40 15.15 6.35
N GLN A 78 28.24 13.86 6.67
CA GLN A 78 29.33 13.00 7.13
C GLN A 78 30.23 12.47 5.99
N GLN A 79 30.53 13.29 4.98
CA GLN A 79 31.23 12.84 3.77
C GLN A 79 32.71 12.55 3.95
N SER A 80 33.34 12.94 5.07
CA SER A 80 34.80 12.83 5.23
C SER A 80 35.32 11.39 5.38
N LYS A 81 34.43 10.40 5.56
CA LYS A 81 34.79 8.97 5.73
C LYS A 81 33.89 8.02 4.93
N ARG A 82 33.64 8.29 3.65
CA ARG A 82 32.84 7.39 2.80
C ARG A 82 33.61 6.12 2.45
N GLU A 83 33.38 5.06 3.22
CA GLU A 83 33.66 3.68 2.80
C GLU A 83 32.47 3.14 1.98
N ASN A 84 32.75 2.24 1.04
CA ASN A 84 31.76 1.69 0.10
C ASN A 84 30.44 1.15 0.72
N PRO A 85 30.39 0.53 1.91
CA PRO A 85 29.11 0.12 2.49
C PRO A 85 28.23 1.31 2.94
N ALA A 86 28.82 2.42 3.40
CA ALA A 86 28.08 3.60 3.83
C ALA A 86 27.36 4.28 2.66
N MET A 87 27.91 4.17 1.44
CA MET A 87 27.29 4.67 0.21
C MET A 87 25.98 3.97 -0.14
N ILE A 88 25.94 2.64 -0.02
CA ILE A 88 24.75 1.84 -0.32
C ILE A 88 23.63 2.17 0.66
N VAL A 89 23.95 2.32 1.95
CA VAL A 89 22.98 2.71 2.99
C VAL A 89 22.42 4.09 2.72
N LEU A 90 23.24 5.06 2.32
CA LEU A 90 22.76 6.39 1.96
C LEU A 90 21.82 6.35 0.75
N LEU A 91 22.19 5.62 -0.31
CA LEU A 91 21.33 5.47 -1.50
C LEU A 91 20.00 4.81 -1.16
N LEU A 92 20.00 3.75 -0.34
CA LEU A 92 18.79 3.11 0.15
C LEU A 92 17.85 4.10 0.85
N ASN A 93 18.39 4.92 1.77
CA ASN A 93 17.61 5.95 2.48
C ASN A 93 17.14 7.07 1.54
N ALA A 94 17.94 7.44 0.53
CA ALA A 94 17.53 8.43 -0.46
C ALA A 94 16.34 7.93 -1.32
N PHE A 95 16.32 6.67 -1.74
CA PHE A 95 15.16 6.12 -2.45
C PHE A 95 13.96 5.90 -1.54
N LEU A 96 14.17 5.56 -0.26
CA LEU A 96 13.11 5.54 0.73
C LEU A 96 12.47 6.92 0.90
N LEU A 97 13.28 7.99 0.89
CA LEU A 97 12.79 9.37 0.93
C LEU A 97 11.91 9.67 -0.30
N VAL A 98 12.33 9.25 -1.50
CA VAL A 98 11.54 9.38 -2.73
C VAL A 98 10.23 8.59 -2.64
N PHE A 99 10.27 7.36 -2.12
CA PHE A 99 9.06 6.55 -1.89
C PHE A 99 8.06 7.25 -0.96
N LEU A 100 8.55 7.85 0.14
CA LEU A 100 7.71 8.59 1.08
C LEU A 100 7.19 9.91 0.50
N SER A 101 7.95 10.55 -0.40
CA SER A 101 7.58 11.81 -1.05
C SER A 101 6.30 11.72 -1.90
N VAL A 102 5.91 10.50 -2.31
CA VAL A 102 4.62 10.23 -2.97
C VAL A 102 3.43 10.76 -2.15
N THR A 103 3.57 10.86 -0.83
CA THR A 103 2.55 11.39 0.08
C THR A 103 2.14 12.82 -0.23
N PHE A 104 3.05 13.64 -0.74
CA PHE A 104 2.77 15.05 -1.04
C PHE A 104 1.76 15.22 -2.18
N PHE A 105 1.59 14.22 -3.04
CA PHE A 105 0.62 14.30 -4.12
C PHE A 105 -0.81 14.36 -3.59
N TYR A 106 -1.15 13.61 -2.52
CA TYR A 106 -2.52 13.51 -2.00
C TYR A 106 -2.73 14.24 -0.67
N ILE A 107 -1.81 15.14 -0.30
CA ILE A 107 -1.93 15.90 0.95
C ILE A 107 -3.11 16.88 0.86
N GLY A 108 -3.99 16.86 1.87
CA GLY A 108 -5.17 17.74 1.94
C GLY A 108 -6.44 17.12 1.34
N ASN A 109 -6.43 16.79 0.04
CA ASN A 109 -7.58 16.19 -0.63
C ASN A 109 -7.18 14.95 -1.44
N HIS A 110 -7.43 13.77 -0.88
CA HIS A 110 -7.14 12.50 -1.55
C HIS A 110 -7.96 12.28 -2.81
N LYS A 111 -9.16 12.88 -2.93
CA LYS A 111 -10.05 12.67 -4.08
C LYS A 111 -9.47 13.18 -5.40
N ASP A 112 -8.59 14.18 -5.35
CA ASP A 112 -7.97 14.78 -6.54
C ASP A 112 -7.03 13.81 -7.28
N ILE A 113 -6.54 12.77 -6.59
CA ILE A 113 -5.75 11.70 -7.21
C ILE A 113 -6.57 10.46 -7.49
N GLN A 114 -7.63 10.21 -6.72
CA GLN A 114 -8.46 9.01 -6.86
C GLN A 114 -9.47 9.12 -8.00
N CYS A 115 -9.87 10.33 -8.34
CA CYS A 115 -10.94 10.61 -9.29
C CYS A 115 -10.46 11.61 -10.34
N ALA A 116 -10.81 11.38 -11.60
CA ALA A 116 -10.62 12.38 -12.66
C ALA A 116 -11.84 13.32 -12.74
N ASP A 117 -13.02 12.75 -12.57
CA ASP A 117 -14.31 13.44 -12.52
C ASP A 117 -15.14 12.90 -11.35
N LYS A 118 -16.31 13.50 -11.09
CA LYS A 118 -17.23 13.05 -10.03
C LYS A 118 -17.68 11.59 -10.16
N PHE A 119 -17.57 11.01 -11.35
CA PHE A 119 -18.06 9.67 -11.68
C PHE A 119 -16.95 8.68 -12.06
N THR A 120 -15.78 9.15 -12.51
CA THR A 120 -14.76 8.31 -13.13
C THR A 120 -13.49 8.27 -12.29
N GLN A 121 -13.04 7.05 -11.97
CA GLN A 121 -11.77 6.81 -11.29
C GLN A 121 -10.59 7.28 -12.13
N SER A 122 -9.52 7.70 -11.45
CA SER A 122 -8.32 8.16 -12.12
C SER A 122 -7.55 6.99 -12.77
N THR A 123 -7.03 7.29 -13.95
CA THR A 123 -6.11 6.49 -14.75
C THR A 123 -4.99 7.41 -15.20
N MET A 124 -3.87 6.83 -15.62
CA MET A 124 -2.75 7.59 -16.17
C MET A 124 -3.14 8.47 -17.38
N GLU A 125 -4.21 8.12 -18.10
CA GLU A 125 -4.67 8.88 -19.26
C GLU A 125 -5.56 10.07 -18.89
N ASN A 126 -6.41 9.93 -17.88
CA ASN A 126 -7.36 10.97 -17.52
C ASN A 126 -6.83 11.92 -16.43
N ASN A 127 -5.84 11.50 -15.63
CA ASN A 127 -5.29 12.29 -14.54
C ASN A 127 -3.76 12.14 -14.47
N ILE A 128 -3.05 13.22 -14.81
CA ILE A 128 -1.58 13.26 -14.85
C ILE A 128 -0.98 13.08 -13.45
N LEU A 129 -1.63 13.59 -12.39
CA LEU A 129 -1.14 13.46 -11.01
C LEU A 129 -1.07 11.98 -10.60
N CYS A 130 -2.11 11.22 -10.94
CA CYS A 130 -2.16 9.78 -10.72
C CYS A 130 -1.05 9.05 -11.48
N GLY A 131 -0.82 9.41 -12.75
CA GLY A 131 0.25 8.85 -13.56
C GLY A 131 1.66 9.10 -12.98
N ILE A 132 1.98 10.36 -12.64
CA ILE A 132 3.29 10.73 -12.06
C ILE A 132 3.49 10.02 -10.72
N GLN A 133 2.48 10.04 -9.85
CA GLN A 133 2.53 9.41 -8.54
C GLN A 133 2.74 7.90 -8.65
N GLY A 134 2.04 7.23 -9.57
CA GLY A 134 2.18 5.80 -9.80
C GLY A 134 3.57 5.42 -10.33
N VAL A 135 4.10 6.17 -11.30
CA VAL A 135 5.45 5.93 -11.85
C VAL A 135 6.52 6.10 -10.77
N LEU A 136 6.44 7.18 -9.97
CA LEU A 136 7.38 7.44 -8.88
C LEU A 136 7.33 6.35 -7.80
N LEU A 137 6.12 5.90 -7.44
CA LEU A 137 5.92 4.83 -6.48
C LEU A 137 6.50 3.50 -6.97
N ILE A 138 6.22 3.11 -8.22
CA ILE A 138 6.74 1.86 -8.79
C ILE A 138 8.27 1.89 -8.86
N LEU A 139 8.84 2.97 -9.39
CA LEU A 139 10.30 3.14 -9.51
C LEU A 139 11.00 3.05 -8.15
N SER A 140 10.53 3.83 -7.19
CA SER A 140 11.12 3.87 -5.85
C SER A 140 10.99 2.53 -5.12
N THR A 141 9.88 1.80 -5.30
CA THR A 141 9.69 0.46 -4.72
C THR A 141 10.72 -0.54 -5.24
N PHE A 142 10.90 -0.62 -6.56
CA PHE A 142 11.88 -1.55 -7.14
C PHE A 142 13.32 -1.18 -6.78
N LEU A 143 13.66 0.12 -6.79
CA LEU A 143 14.98 0.57 -6.35
C LEU A 143 15.21 0.18 -4.88
N LEU A 144 14.26 0.47 -3.99
CA LEU A 144 14.36 0.18 -2.56
C LEU A 144 14.64 -1.31 -2.31
N ILE A 145 13.90 -2.21 -2.97
CA ILE A 145 14.04 -3.65 -2.79
C ILE A 145 15.36 -4.17 -3.37
N LEU A 146 15.78 -3.69 -4.54
CA LEU A 146 17.06 -4.10 -5.12
C LEU A 146 18.26 -3.58 -4.32
N TYR A 147 18.20 -2.36 -3.77
CA TYR A 147 19.23 -1.85 -2.85
C TYR A 147 19.23 -2.60 -1.52
N CYS A 148 18.06 -3.01 -1.03
CA CYS A 148 17.97 -3.86 0.17
C CYS A 148 18.64 -5.22 -0.09
N LEU A 149 18.35 -5.86 -1.23
CA LEU A 149 19.01 -7.09 -1.66
C LEU A 149 20.53 -6.88 -1.80
N LEU A 150 20.98 -5.77 -2.36
CA LEU A 150 22.39 -5.45 -2.49
C LEU A 150 23.08 -5.32 -1.13
N LEU A 151 22.45 -4.66 -0.17
CA LEU A 151 22.96 -4.51 1.20
C LEU A 151 23.09 -5.88 1.88
N ILE A 152 22.07 -6.73 1.74
CA ILE A 152 22.07 -8.09 2.28
C ILE A 152 23.16 -8.94 1.63
N LEU A 153 23.33 -8.85 0.30
CA LEU A 153 24.34 -9.59 -0.43
C LEU A 153 25.76 -9.14 -0.05
N GLN A 154 25.98 -7.83 0.10
CA GLN A 154 27.26 -7.28 0.57
C GLN A 154 27.61 -7.86 1.94
N LEU A 155 26.65 -7.85 2.88
CA LEU A 155 26.84 -8.43 4.21
C LEU A 155 27.16 -9.93 4.14
N HIS A 156 26.45 -10.68 3.31
CA HIS A 156 26.67 -12.12 3.14
C HIS A 156 28.07 -12.43 2.59
N VAL A 157 28.46 -11.75 1.51
CA VAL A 157 29.76 -11.95 0.85
C VAL A 157 30.92 -11.59 1.80
N GLN A 158 30.77 -10.53 2.59
CA GLN A 158 31.78 -10.13 3.58
C GLN A 158 31.83 -11.11 4.76
N ALA A 159 30.68 -11.54 5.29
CA ALA A 159 30.62 -12.40 6.48
C ALA A 159 31.02 -13.86 6.16
N VAL A 160 30.50 -14.43 5.09
CA VAL A 160 30.64 -15.87 4.77
C VAL A 160 31.86 -16.12 3.89
N TRP A 161 32.05 -15.32 2.84
CA TRP A 161 33.15 -15.53 1.87
C TRP A 161 34.39 -14.68 2.13
N LYS A 162 34.34 -13.75 3.09
CA LYS A 162 35.47 -12.84 3.43
C LYS A 162 36.07 -12.15 2.21
N SER A 163 35.24 -11.89 1.20
CA SER A 163 35.66 -11.35 -0.10
C SER A 163 35.09 -9.95 -0.32
N ASN A 164 35.80 -9.11 -1.06
CA ASN A 164 35.37 -7.75 -1.41
C ASN A 164 34.88 -7.65 -2.86
N LEU A 165 34.27 -8.72 -3.38
CA LEU A 165 33.89 -8.82 -4.79
C LEU A 165 32.87 -7.75 -5.22
N LEU A 166 31.81 -7.51 -4.44
CA LEU A 166 30.82 -6.48 -4.75
C LEU A 166 31.40 -5.07 -4.72
N GLN A 167 32.39 -4.83 -3.86
CA GLN A 167 33.08 -3.54 -3.77
C GLN A 167 33.93 -3.28 -5.01
N ARG A 168 34.55 -4.32 -5.57
CA ARG A 168 35.34 -4.21 -6.81
C ARG A 168 34.48 -3.87 -8.02
N TYR A 169 33.26 -4.39 -8.10
CA TYR A 169 32.35 -4.19 -9.23
C TYR A 169 31.18 -3.25 -8.93
N TYR A 170 31.33 -2.35 -7.95
CA TYR A 170 30.25 -1.48 -7.45
C TYR A 170 29.51 -0.70 -8.56
N VAL A 171 30.24 -0.10 -9.51
CA VAL A 171 29.66 0.68 -10.61
C VAL A 171 28.78 -0.20 -11.52
N HIS A 172 29.23 -1.41 -11.83
CA HIS A 172 28.46 -2.35 -12.65
C HIS A 172 27.17 -2.77 -11.95
N THR A 173 27.26 -3.07 -10.66
CA THR A 173 26.08 -3.44 -9.85
C THR A 173 25.08 -2.29 -9.75
N GLN A 174 25.56 -1.06 -9.61
CA GLN A 174 24.71 0.14 -9.59
C GLN A 174 23.95 0.30 -10.91
N VAL A 175 24.64 0.24 -12.05
CA VAL A 175 24.01 0.35 -13.38
C VAL A 175 22.98 -0.77 -13.57
N PHE A 176 23.30 -1.99 -13.16
CA PHE A 176 22.40 -3.14 -13.26
C PHE A 176 21.10 -2.93 -12.47
N ILE A 177 21.19 -2.44 -11.23
CA ILE A 177 20.01 -2.14 -10.39
C ILE A 177 19.11 -1.11 -11.06
N TRP A 178 19.68 0.01 -11.53
CA TRP A 178 18.92 1.06 -12.20
C TRP A 178 18.23 0.57 -13.46
N MET A 179 18.94 -0.23 -14.28
CA MET A 179 18.38 -0.80 -15.51
C MET A 179 17.19 -1.72 -15.21
N ILE A 180 17.30 -2.57 -14.20
CA ILE A 180 16.19 -3.47 -13.80
C ILE A 180 15.00 -2.65 -13.31
N SER A 181 15.21 -1.71 -12.38
CA SER A 181 14.11 -0.89 -11.84
C SER A 181 13.43 -0.08 -12.93
N LEU A 182 14.19 0.58 -13.81
CA LEU A 182 13.63 1.33 -14.93
C LEU A 182 12.84 0.45 -15.88
N SER A 183 13.30 -0.78 -16.14
CA SER A 183 12.57 -1.73 -16.99
C SER A 183 11.20 -2.08 -16.43
N PHE A 184 11.12 -2.43 -15.14
CA PHE A 184 9.85 -2.78 -14.48
C PHE A 184 8.93 -1.57 -14.29
N THR A 185 9.45 -0.35 -14.21
CA THR A 185 8.62 0.87 -14.20
C THR A 185 8.14 1.26 -15.58
N PHE A 186 8.99 1.13 -16.60
CA PHE A 186 8.70 1.59 -17.95
C PHE A 186 7.60 0.75 -18.62
N ILE A 187 7.58 -0.57 -18.42
CA ILE A 187 6.57 -1.47 -19.01
C ILE A 187 5.12 -1.05 -18.65
N PRO A 188 4.73 -0.92 -17.36
CA PRO A 188 3.37 -0.51 -16.99
C PRO A 188 3.06 0.94 -17.38
N ALA A 189 4.07 1.83 -17.37
CA ALA A 189 3.90 3.22 -17.80
C ALA A 189 3.66 3.33 -19.32
N ALA A 190 4.41 2.60 -20.14
CA ALA A 190 4.27 2.59 -21.60
C ALA A 190 2.96 1.95 -22.06
N THR A 191 2.51 0.92 -21.33
CA THR A 191 1.22 0.26 -21.59
C THR A 191 0.02 0.99 -20.93
N LYS A 192 0.27 2.13 -20.27
CA LYS A 192 -0.72 2.99 -19.61
C LYS A 192 -1.63 2.26 -18.61
N ASN A 193 -1.13 1.18 -18.02
CA ASN A 193 -1.88 0.34 -17.09
C ASN A 193 -1.74 0.82 -15.64
N ILE A 194 -1.70 2.14 -15.41
CA ILE A 194 -1.65 2.72 -14.06
C ILE A 194 -3.02 3.34 -13.77
N SER A 195 -3.68 2.86 -12.72
CA SER A 195 -5.02 3.28 -12.30
C SER A 195 -5.19 3.26 -10.79
N PHE A 196 -6.22 3.96 -10.32
CA PHE A 196 -6.63 3.96 -8.92
C PHE A 196 -7.50 2.74 -8.59
N ASP A 197 -6.85 1.58 -8.48
CA ASP A 197 -7.51 0.32 -8.12
C ASP A 197 -7.14 -0.15 -6.71
N PHE A 198 -6.05 0.37 -6.13
CA PHE A 198 -5.45 -0.13 -4.88
C PHE A 198 -5.28 0.95 -3.81
N GLY A 199 -6.10 0.88 -2.76
CA GLY A 199 -5.90 1.67 -1.55
C GLY A 199 -6.01 3.17 -1.79
N ALA A 200 -5.03 3.95 -1.31
CA ALA A 200 -5.02 5.42 -1.39
C ALA A 200 -4.15 5.97 -2.53
N VAL A 201 -3.56 5.11 -3.36
CA VAL A 201 -2.50 5.46 -4.30
C VAL A 201 -2.77 4.86 -5.68
N CYS A 202 -2.31 5.54 -6.72
CA CYS A 202 -2.28 4.98 -8.06
C CYS A 202 -1.16 3.95 -8.19
N LEU A 203 -1.51 2.79 -8.72
CA LEU A 203 -0.60 1.65 -8.96
C LEU A 203 -0.94 1.02 -10.31
N VAL A 204 -0.18 -0.01 -10.69
CA VAL A 204 -0.57 -0.90 -11.80
C VAL A 204 -1.99 -1.42 -11.58
N SER A 205 -2.81 -1.39 -12.63
CA SER A 205 -4.21 -1.81 -12.60
C SER A 205 -4.36 -3.22 -12.04
N GLY A 206 -5.43 -3.44 -11.26
CA GLY A 206 -5.71 -4.71 -10.58
C GLY A 206 -5.69 -5.91 -11.50
N LYS A 207 -6.12 -5.77 -12.75
CA LYS A 207 -6.14 -6.89 -13.70
C LYS A 207 -4.76 -7.50 -13.96
N ILE A 208 -3.71 -6.69 -13.97
CA ILE A 208 -2.34 -7.14 -14.31
C ILE A 208 -1.31 -6.86 -13.22
N SER A 209 -1.73 -6.27 -12.09
CA SER A 209 -0.83 -5.90 -10.98
C SER A 209 -0.11 -7.11 -10.40
N ILE A 210 -0.76 -8.28 -10.33
CA ILE A 210 -0.14 -9.51 -9.84
C ILE A 210 1.07 -9.84 -10.73
N THR A 211 0.86 -9.95 -12.04
CA THR A 211 1.90 -10.37 -12.97
C THR A 211 2.99 -9.32 -13.17
N MET A 212 2.65 -8.03 -13.22
CA MET A 212 3.60 -6.97 -13.57
C MET A 212 4.30 -6.31 -12.37
N PHE A 213 3.70 -6.33 -11.19
CA PHE A 213 4.23 -5.66 -10.00
C PHE A 213 4.60 -6.66 -8.91
N TRP A 214 3.61 -7.38 -8.40
CA TRP A 214 3.74 -8.24 -7.23
C TRP A 214 4.61 -9.50 -7.45
N THR A 215 4.48 -10.18 -8.58
CA THR A 215 5.30 -11.36 -8.91
C THR A 215 6.79 -11.00 -9.05
N PRO A 216 7.18 -9.98 -9.84
CA PRO A 216 8.58 -9.52 -9.87
C PRO A 216 9.13 -9.15 -8.50
N LEU A 217 8.33 -8.48 -7.65
CA LEU A 217 8.75 -8.15 -6.29
C LEU A 217 9.05 -9.40 -5.46
N ALA A 218 8.18 -10.42 -5.53
CA ALA A 218 8.38 -11.69 -4.82
C ALA A 218 9.70 -12.39 -5.22
N ILE A 219 10.06 -12.35 -6.52
CA ILE A 219 11.27 -12.96 -7.06
C ILE A 219 12.54 -12.37 -6.42
N PHE A 220 12.53 -11.09 -6.03
CA PHE A 220 13.68 -10.46 -5.36
C PHE A 220 13.62 -10.58 -3.83
N VAL A 221 12.42 -10.44 -3.25
CA VAL A 221 12.23 -10.45 -1.78
C VAL A 221 12.50 -11.82 -1.17
N ILE A 222 12.04 -12.91 -1.80
CA ILE A 222 12.18 -14.26 -1.24
C ILE A 222 13.67 -14.68 -1.15
N PRO A 223 14.50 -14.56 -2.21
CA PRO A 223 15.93 -14.85 -2.12
C PRO A 223 16.66 -13.92 -1.16
N ALA A 224 16.31 -12.63 -1.12
CA ALA A 224 16.89 -11.68 -0.17
C ALA A 224 16.71 -12.15 1.27
N PHE A 225 15.49 -12.57 1.61
CA PHE A 225 15.16 -13.11 2.93
C PHE A 225 15.98 -14.38 3.26
N LEU A 226 16.05 -15.33 2.33
CA LEU A 226 16.81 -16.57 2.53
C LEU A 226 18.30 -16.30 2.75
N ILE A 227 18.90 -15.41 1.95
CA ILE A 227 20.31 -15.01 2.11
C ILE A 227 20.53 -14.32 3.46
N HIS A 228 19.65 -13.40 3.85
CA HIS A 228 19.73 -12.71 5.14
C HIS A 228 19.65 -13.69 6.31
N PHE A 229 18.70 -14.63 6.26
CA PHE A 229 18.52 -15.66 7.27
C PHE A 229 19.75 -16.59 7.38
N MET A 230 20.31 -17.04 6.25
CA MET A 230 21.54 -17.85 6.24
C MET A 230 22.74 -17.09 6.81
N THR A 231 22.86 -15.81 6.47
CA THR A 231 23.92 -14.93 7.00
C THR A 231 23.80 -14.79 8.51
N PHE A 232 22.58 -14.57 9.02
CA PHE A 232 22.30 -14.47 10.45
C PHE A 232 22.67 -15.75 11.20
N ILE A 233 22.33 -16.93 10.65
CA ILE A 233 22.72 -18.22 11.24
C ILE A 233 24.24 -18.37 11.26
N HIS A 234 24.93 -18.03 10.16
CA HIS A 234 26.39 -18.15 10.08
C HIS A 234 27.10 -17.28 11.12
N ILE A 235 26.71 -16.00 11.22
CA ILE A 235 27.27 -15.07 12.20
C ILE A 235 26.97 -15.56 13.62
N SER A 236 25.72 -15.93 13.91
CA SER A 236 25.31 -16.42 15.24
C SER A 236 26.11 -17.65 15.66
N ARG A 237 26.32 -18.62 14.75
CA ARG A 237 27.13 -19.82 15.03
C ARG A 237 28.60 -19.48 15.25
N ALA A 238 29.19 -18.61 14.43
CA ALA A 238 30.59 -18.20 14.59
C ALA A 238 30.83 -17.53 15.95
N GLN A 239 29.92 -16.65 16.37
CA GLN A 239 30.01 -15.98 17.67
C GLN A 239 29.82 -16.97 18.84
N TRP A 240 28.88 -17.90 18.72
CA TRP A 240 28.67 -18.94 19.74
C TRP A 240 29.89 -19.83 19.95
N MET A 241 30.58 -20.21 18.87
CA MET A 241 31.82 -21.01 18.97
C MET A 241 32.94 -20.23 19.67
N LEU A 242 33.14 -18.96 19.30
CA LEU A 242 34.14 -18.10 19.94
C LEU A 242 33.88 -17.91 21.44
N ALA A 243 32.61 -17.81 21.86
CA ALA A 243 32.24 -17.70 23.27
C ALA A 243 32.64 -18.95 24.08
N ARG A 244 32.39 -20.15 23.52
CA ARG A 244 32.70 -21.42 24.18
C ARG A 244 34.20 -21.68 24.29
N ASP A 245 34.97 -21.33 23.27
CA ASP A 245 36.42 -21.51 23.28
C ASP A 245 37.08 -20.65 24.35
N PHE A 246 36.53 -19.47 24.65
CA PHE A 246 37.01 -18.60 25.73
C PHE A 246 36.71 -19.17 27.12
N GLU A 247 35.50 -19.68 27.34
CA GLU A 247 35.10 -20.32 28.60
C GLU A 247 36.00 -21.54 28.90
N ASN A 248 36.27 -22.39 27.90
CA ASN A 248 37.17 -23.54 28.05
C ASN A 248 38.65 -23.15 28.24
N SER A 249 39.09 -22.02 27.67
CA SER A 249 40.48 -21.55 27.78
C SER A 249 40.77 -20.80 29.08
N SER A 250 39.75 -20.40 29.85
CA SER A 250 39.91 -19.85 31.20
C SER A 250 40.42 -20.86 32.24
N LEU A 251 40.68 -22.11 31.83
CA LEU A 251 41.33 -23.16 32.62
C LEU A 251 42.69 -23.63 32.04
N GLY A 252 43.26 -22.96 31.02
CA GLY A 252 44.50 -23.43 30.38
C GLY A 252 45.26 -22.37 29.60
N THR A 253 46.46 -22.04 30.08
CA THR A 253 47.40 -21.07 29.51
C THR A 253 48.05 -21.56 28.19
N VAL A 254 48.29 -20.60 27.27
CA VAL A 254 49.39 -20.53 26.26
C VAL A 254 49.21 -21.17 24.84
N ILE A 255 49.14 -20.25 23.86
CA ILE A 255 49.77 -20.13 22.52
C ILE A 255 49.30 -21.00 21.33
N THR A 256 48.68 -20.35 20.33
CA THR A 256 49.17 -20.11 18.94
C THR A 256 48.01 -19.53 18.11
N ARG A 257 48.07 -18.28 17.65
CA ARG A 257 47.06 -17.72 16.73
C ARG A 257 47.69 -17.07 15.52
N SER A 258 47.66 -17.80 14.42
CA SER A 258 47.78 -17.26 13.06
C SER A 258 46.44 -16.62 12.67
N SER A 259 46.50 -15.38 12.18
CA SER A 259 45.44 -14.63 11.48
C SER A 259 44.11 -14.38 12.20
N ILE A 260 44.01 -13.23 12.87
CA ILE A 260 43.02 -12.13 12.66
C ILE A 260 43.20 -11.19 13.86
N SER A 261 43.87 -10.07 13.64
CA SER A 261 43.97 -8.99 14.62
C SER A 261 42.69 -8.15 14.56
N VAL A 262 41.76 -8.41 15.49
CA VAL A 262 40.83 -7.42 16.02
C VAL A 262 40.94 -7.53 17.54
N GLY A 263 41.26 -6.42 18.19
CA GLY A 263 41.87 -6.40 19.53
C GLY A 263 40.98 -6.85 20.69
N GLY A 264 41.64 -7.27 21.77
CA GLY A 264 41.09 -7.47 23.11
C GLY A 264 40.49 -8.88 23.39
N PRO A 265 40.53 -9.35 24.64
CA PRO A 265 39.87 -10.60 25.04
C PRO A 265 38.35 -10.43 24.89
N ILE A 266 37.72 -11.31 24.11
CA ILE A 266 36.29 -11.27 23.80
C ILE A 266 35.55 -11.98 24.94
N THR A 267 34.83 -11.21 25.75
CA THR A 267 34.03 -11.67 26.90
C THR A 267 32.64 -12.13 26.44
N GLY A 268 31.93 -12.96 27.21
CA GLY A 268 30.53 -13.33 26.89
C GLY A 268 29.57 -12.14 26.72
N GLN A 269 29.91 -10.99 27.34
CA GLN A 269 29.21 -9.71 27.15
C GLN A 269 29.42 -9.10 25.77
N ASP A 270 30.55 -9.35 25.10
CA ASP A 270 30.82 -8.88 23.73
C ASP A 270 29.99 -9.66 22.71
N VAL A 271 29.79 -10.96 22.95
CA VAL A 271 28.90 -11.82 22.15
C VAL A 271 27.44 -11.37 22.30
N LEU A 272 27.02 -11.06 23.53
CA LEU A 272 25.69 -10.50 23.79
C LEU A 272 25.51 -9.13 23.13
N ASN A 273 26.54 -8.28 23.11
CA ASN A 273 26.48 -6.98 22.43
C ASN A 273 26.37 -7.12 20.90
N VAL A 274 27.07 -8.08 20.29
CA VAL A 274 26.97 -8.36 18.84
C VAL A 274 25.60 -8.95 18.47
N ILE A 275 25.07 -9.88 19.27
CA ILE A 275 23.71 -10.42 19.11
C ILE A 275 22.67 -9.30 19.29
N LYS A 276 22.88 -8.40 20.26
CA LYS A 276 22.06 -7.19 20.51
C LYS A 276 22.12 -6.18 19.36
N ILE A 277 23.11 -6.21 18.48
CA ILE A 277 23.17 -5.34 17.31
C ILE A 277 22.49 -5.99 16.09
N GLN A 278 22.55 -7.32 15.97
CA GLN A 278 22.01 -8.05 14.82
C GLN A 278 20.49 -8.28 14.85
N TRP A 279 19.87 -8.46 16.03
CA TRP A 279 18.42 -8.70 16.10
C TRP A 279 17.58 -7.54 15.51
N ARG A 280 18.11 -6.31 15.53
CA ARG A 280 17.46 -5.11 14.95
C ARG A 280 17.21 -5.27 13.45
N SER A 281 18.25 -5.68 12.71
CA SER A 281 18.14 -5.91 11.26
C SER A 281 17.26 -7.11 10.94
N LEU A 282 17.31 -8.17 11.75
CA LEU A 282 16.47 -9.36 11.57
C LEU A 282 14.98 -9.06 11.80
N LEU A 283 14.67 -8.32 12.86
CA LEU A 283 13.29 -7.93 13.19
C LEU A 283 12.68 -7.10 12.06
N LEU A 284 13.45 -6.15 11.50
CA LEU A 284 13.05 -5.34 10.35
C LEU A 284 12.74 -6.22 9.13
N THR A 285 13.61 -7.16 8.80
CA THR A 285 13.39 -8.10 7.69
C THR A 285 12.14 -8.97 7.91
N MET A 286 11.89 -9.44 9.13
CA MET A 286 10.70 -10.23 9.48
C MET A 286 9.39 -9.42 9.35
N ILE A 287 9.42 -8.15 9.76
CA ILE A 287 8.32 -7.20 9.60
C ILE A 287 8.04 -6.94 8.11
N LEU A 288 9.08 -6.73 7.30
CA LEU A 288 8.94 -6.51 5.86
C LEU A 288 8.38 -7.73 5.12
N ILE A 289 8.83 -8.94 5.41
CA ILE A 289 8.29 -10.14 4.76
C ILE A 289 6.84 -10.41 5.18
N SER A 290 6.51 -10.18 6.46
CA SER A 290 5.14 -10.31 6.97
C SER A 290 4.19 -9.37 6.25
N THR A 291 4.54 -8.07 6.17
CA THR A 291 3.73 -7.09 5.42
C THR A 291 3.61 -7.45 3.96
N PHE A 292 4.72 -7.83 3.31
CA PHE A 292 4.70 -8.25 1.92
C PHE A 292 3.70 -9.40 1.69
N ILE A 293 3.74 -10.45 2.51
CA ILE A 293 2.81 -11.60 2.39
C ILE A 293 1.36 -11.14 2.58
N VAL A 294 1.08 -10.31 3.58
CA VAL A 294 -0.27 -9.80 3.82
C VAL A 294 -0.78 -8.97 2.63
N PHE A 295 0.04 -8.06 2.11
CA PHE A 295 -0.33 -7.25 0.94
C PHE A 295 -0.47 -8.07 -0.34
N MET A 296 0.34 -9.12 -0.51
CA MET A 296 0.21 -10.07 -1.61
C MET A 296 -1.13 -10.81 -1.55
N ILE A 297 -1.49 -11.33 -0.37
CA ILE A 297 -2.78 -12.02 -0.15
C ILE A 297 -3.93 -11.06 -0.39
N TYR A 298 -3.87 -9.86 0.19
CA TYR A 298 -4.88 -8.82 -0.04
C TYR A 298 -5.05 -8.50 -1.53
N SER A 299 -3.94 -8.37 -2.27
CA SER A 299 -3.99 -8.08 -3.71
C SER A 299 -4.61 -9.22 -4.50
N ILE A 300 -4.33 -10.48 -4.14
CA ILE A 300 -4.98 -11.64 -4.75
C ILE A 300 -6.48 -11.61 -4.45
N LEU A 301 -6.89 -11.43 -3.20
CA LEU A 301 -8.31 -11.34 -2.82
C LEU A 301 -9.02 -10.18 -3.51
N ALA A 302 -8.39 -9.00 -3.54
CA ALA A 302 -8.93 -7.80 -4.17
C ALA A 302 -9.09 -8.00 -5.68
N THR A 303 -8.12 -8.59 -6.38
CA THR A 303 -8.28 -8.89 -7.81
C THR A 303 -9.36 -9.93 -8.07
N HIS A 304 -9.51 -10.96 -7.23
CA HIS A 304 -10.58 -11.94 -7.40
C HIS A 304 -11.98 -11.35 -7.12
N GLN A 305 -12.13 -10.53 -6.07
CA GLN A 305 -13.42 -9.96 -5.67
C GLN A 305 -13.81 -8.69 -6.45
N LEU A 306 -12.82 -7.86 -6.83
CA LEU A 306 -13.01 -6.60 -7.57
C LEU A 306 -12.71 -6.72 -9.07
N SER A 307 -12.28 -7.90 -9.57
CA SER A 307 -12.16 -8.16 -11.02
C SER A 307 -13.35 -7.66 -11.86
N PRO A 308 -14.62 -7.70 -11.40
CA PRO A 308 -15.72 -7.21 -12.21
C PRO A 308 -16.03 -5.70 -12.11
N PHE A 309 -15.28 -4.93 -11.30
CA PHE A 309 -15.20 -3.46 -11.44
C PHE A 309 -14.06 -3.04 -12.38
N LEU A 310 -12.99 -3.84 -12.41
CA LEU A 310 -11.69 -3.52 -13.02
C LEU A 310 -11.51 -4.12 -14.43
N SER A 311 -12.44 -4.96 -14.89
CA SER A 311 -12.36 -5.55 -16.21
C SER A 311 -12.82 -4.57 -17.30
N ASP A 312 -12.03 -4.53 -18.37
CA ASP A 312 -12.39 -3.85 -19.61
C ASP A 312 -13.47 -4.57 -20.43
N SER A 313 -13.99 -5.68 -19.90
CA SER A 313 -15.21 -6.29 -20.42
C SER A 313 -16.38 -5.39 -20.08
N THR A 314 -17.26 -5.19 -21.05
CA THR A 314 -18.54 -4.46 -21.00
C THR A 314 -19.53 -4.86 -19.89
N ASP A 315 -19.14 -5.78 -19.00
CA ASP A 315 -20.01 -6.39 -18.02
C ASP A 315 -19.64 -5.93 -16.61
N LEU A 316 -20.53 -5.13 -16.02
CA LEU A 316 -20.56 -4.82 -14.61
C LEU A 316 -20.70 -6.12 -13.80
N SER A 317 -20.10 -6.21 -12.61
CA SER A 317 -20.30 -7.40 -11.77
C SER A 317 -21.77 -7.74 -11.59
N PRO A 318 -22.15 -9.03 -11.70
CA PRO A 318 -23.54 -9.44 -11.54
C PRO A 318 -24.14 -8.90 -10.24
N TRP A 319 -23.39 -8.98 -9.13
CA TRP A 319 -23.88 -8.53 -7.83
C TRP A 319 -24.08 -7.01 -7.74
N ILE A 320 -23.23 -6.22 -8.41
CA ILE A 320 -23.37 -4.74 -8.42
C ILE A 320 -24.60 -4.37 -9.23
N PHE A 321 -24.78 -5.02 -10.38
CA PHE A 321 -25.94 -4.78 -11.21
C PHE A 321 -27.24 -5.13 -10.46
N GLU A 322 -27.25 -6.26 -9.76
CA GLU A 322 -28.34 -6.65 -8.85
C GLU A 322 -28.55 -5.61 -7.74
N TRP A 323 -27.49 -5.14 -7.10
CA TRP A 323 -27.57 -4.12 -6.06
C TRP A 323 -28.10 -2.76 -6.57
N ILE A 324 -27.58 -2.26 -7.70
CA ILE A 324 -28.07 -1.00 -8.31
C ILE A 324 -29.52 -1.17 -8.79
N SER A 325 -29.87 -2.31 -9.38
CA SER A 325 -31.25 -2.58 -9.81
C SER A 325 -32.21 -2.66 -8.62
N CYS A 326 -31.78 -3.23 -7.50
CA CYS A 326 -32.53 -3.21 -6.24
C CYS A 326 -32.80 -1.77 -5.75
N LEU A 327 -31.77 -0.92 -5.73
CA LEU A 327 -31.90 0.50 -5.35
C LEU A 327 -32.86 1.27 -6.27
N MET A 328 -32.79 1.03 -7.58
CA MET A 328 -33.69 1.68 -8.54
C MET A 328 -35.14 1.22 -8.37
N ASN A 329 -35.37 -0.08 -8.13
CA ASN A 329 -36.70 -0.63 -7.89
C ASN A 329 -37.32 -0.14 -6.58
N TYR A 330 -36.51 -0.05 -5.52
CA TYR A 330 -36.93 0.49 -4.22
C TYR A 330 -37.45 1.93 -4.36
N GLN A 331 -36.71 2.77 -5.10
CA GLN A 331 -37.14 4.15 -5.32
C GLN A 331 -38.42 4.25 -6.17
N SER A 332 -38.56 3.44 -7.21
CA SER A 332 -39.78 3.42 -8.03
C SER A 332 -41.02 3.06 -7.19
N THR A 333 -40.88 2.13 -6.24
CA THR A 333 -41.97 1.68 -5.37
C THR A 333 -42.38 2.77 -4.37
N ASN A 334 -41.40 3.43 -3.74
CA ASN A 334 -41.66 4.51 -2.78
C ASN A 334 -42.17 5.80 -3.44
N ASN A 335 -41.65 6.14 -4.62
CA ASN A 335 -42.18 7.26 -5.40
C ASN A 335 -43.61 6.95 -5.89
N GLY A 336 -43.90 5.70 -6.25
CA GLY A 336 -45.25 5.24 -6.60
C GLY A 336 -46.26 5.34 -5.45
N GLN A 337 -45.84 5.08 -4.20
CA GLN A 337 -46.68 5.28 -3.01
C GLN A 337 -46.96 6.77 -2.71
N MET A 338 -46.06 7.68 -3.07
CA MET A 338 -46.28 9.12 -2.93
C MET A 338 -47.36 9.66 -3.90
N TYR A 339 -47.50 9.06 -5.10
CA TYR A 339 -48.56 9.44 -6.04
C TYR A 339 -49.93 8.84 -5.71
N LEU A 340 -49.98 7.70 -4.99
CA LEU A 340 -51.24 7.11 -4.55
C LEU A 340 -51.82 7.80 -3.30
N HIS A 341 -50.99 8.35 -2.40
CA HIS A 341 -51.47 9.17 -1.28
C HIS A 341 -51.90 10.59 -1.66
N GLY A 342 -51.55 11.06 -2.88
CA GLY A 342 -51.98 12.36 -3.41
C GLY A 342 -53.33 12.34 -4.13
N LEU A 343 -53.90 11.16 -4.40
CA LEU A 343 -55.19 11.01 -5.09
C LEU A 343 -56.35 10.62 -4.16
N ASP A 344 -56.11 10.41 -2.87
CA ASP A 344 -57.12 9.95 -1.91
C ASP A 344 -57.52 11.01 -0.84
N SER A 345 -57.21 12.29 -1.06
CA SER A 345 -57.75 13.39 -0.23
C SER A 345 -59.01 14.00 -0.85
N LYS A 346 -60.05 13.17 -1.05
CA LYS A 346 -61.44 13.65 -1.11
C LYS A 346 -62.44 12.52 -0.86
N GLY A 347 -62.54 12.04 0.38
CA GLY A 347 -63.62 11.12 0.73
C GLY A 347 -63.54 10.46 2.11
N ASP A 348 -64.08 11.17 3.11
CA ASP A 348 -64.93 10.62 4.17
C ASP A 348 -64.36 9.75 5.32
N HIS A 349 -65.10 9.82 6.43
CA HIS A 349 -64.81 9.41 7.81
C HIS A 349 -64.34 7.96 8.07
N GLY A 350 -63.44 7.77 9.04
CA GLY A 350 -63.28 6.48 9.75
C GLY A 350 -61.98 6.33 10.56
N ALA A 351 -62.10 5.95 11.83
CA ALA A 351 -61.02 5.81 12.81
C ALA A 351 -60.14 4.56 12.60
N GLY A 352 -58.87 4.63 13.00
CA GLY A 352 -58.04 3.45 13.29
C GLY A 352 -56.55 3.58 12.97
N ASP A 353 -55.75 3.55 14.04
CA ASP A 353 -54.33 3.18 14.11
C ASP A 353 -53.24 4.04 13.44
N LEU A 354 -52.58 4.80 14.34
CA LEU A 354 -51.23 5.34 14.22
C LEU A 354 -50.21 4.21 13.97
N VAL A 355 -49.89 3.92 12.71
CA VAL A 355 -48.68 3.15 12.38
C VAL A 355 -47.52 4.13 12.22
N GLY A 356 -46.55 3.96 13.12
CA GLY A 356 -45.46 4.88 13.37
C GLY A 356 -44.65 5.27 12.14
N GLN A 357 -44.39 6.57 12.10
CA GLN A 357 -43.41 7.27 11.29
C GLN A 357 -42.01 6.68 11.54
N ARG A 358 -41.67 5.59 10.86
CA ARG A 358 -40.33 5.02 10.89
C ARG A 358 -39.46 5.79 9.89
N ARG A 359 -38.80 6.83 10.40
CA ARG A 359 -37.67 7.49 9.77
C ARG A 359 -36.56 6.43 9.65
N ILE A 360 -36.37 5.82 8.48
CA ILE A 360 -35.30 4.84 8.27
C ILE A 360 -34.39 5.34 7.16
N ASN A 361 -33.23 5.79 7.58
CA ASN A 361 -32.07 6.12 6.77
C ASN A 361 -31.18 4.88 6.52
N ASP A 362 -31.71 3.66 6.63
CA ASP A 362 -30.88 2.45 6.60
C ASP A 362 -30.80 1.82 5.20
N PRO A 363 -29.60 1.77 4.58
CA PRO A 363 -29.33 1.01 3.36
C PRO A 363 -29.38 -0.52 3.56
N GLU A 364 -29.81 -1.01 4.72
CA GLU A 364 -29.83 -2.43 5.08
C GLU A 364 -30.91 -3.25 4.35
N ASP A 365 -31.97 -2.62 3.82
CA ASP A 365 -33.08 -3.34 3.18
C ASP A 365 -32.76 -3.83 1.75
N CYS A 366 -31.71 -3.25 1.12
CA CYS A 366 -31.16 -3.71 -0.16
C CYS A 366 -29.93 -4.61 0.02
N SER A 367 -29.60 -5.01 1.25
CA SER A 367 -28.55 -5.98 1.51
C SER A 367 -29.05 -7.34 1.04
N VAL A 368 -28.41 -7.89 0.01
CA VAL A 368 -28.66 -9.23 -0.52
C VAL A 368 -28.66 -10.22 0.64
N LYS A 369 -29.86 -10.59 1.10
CA LYS A 369 -30.03 -11.67 2.06
C LYS A 369 -29.59 -12.96 1.37
N ASP A 370 -28.65 -13.62 2.03
CA ASP A 370 -28.22 -15.00 1.82
C ASP A 370 -27.20 -15.23 0.67
N ASN A 371 -25.99 -14.66 0.80
CA ASN A 371 -24.73 -15.44 0.64
C ASN A 371 -23.40 -14.68 0.88
N ILE A 372 -23.41 -13.39 1.25
CA ILE A 372 -22.15 -12.66 1.52
C ILE A 372 -21.76 -12.76 2.99
N THR A 373 -21.51 -13.98 3.47
CA THR A 373 -20.60 -14.18 4.62
C THR A 373 -19.17 -13.97 4.12
N GLY A 374 -18.76 -12.71 3.91
CA GLY A 374 -17.44 -12.46 3.31
C GLY A 374 -16.87 -11.05 3.38
N CYS A 375 -17.62 -10.02 3.80
CA CYS A 375 -17.07 -8.67 3.96
C CYS A 375 -16.90 -8.34 5.44
N LYS A 376 -15.74 -8.73 6.01
CA LYS A 376 -15.23 -8.27 7.30
C LYS A 376 -13.71 -8.50 7.34
N PRO A 377 -12.92 -7.63 8.01
CA PRO A 377 -12.75 -6.19 7.83
C PRO A 377 -11.67 -5.86 6.77
N SER A 378 -11.64 -4.61 6.32
CA SER A 378 -10.54 -4.08 5.49
C SER A 378 -9.39 -3.67 6.39
N PHE A 379 -8.30 -4.43 6.38
CA PHE A 379 -7.07 -4.03 7.04
C PHE A 379 -6.42 -2.89 6.26
N VAL A 380 -6.30 -1.73 6.87
CA VAL A 380 -5.50 -0.64 6.32
C VAL A 380 -4.17 -0.61 7.07
N PHE A 381 -3.12 -1.07 6.39
CA PHE A 381 -1.78 -1.08 6.94
C PHE A 381 -1.08 0.23 6.65
N SER A 382 -0.65 0.92 7.71
CA SER A 382 0.31 2.02 7.63
C SER A 382 1.70 1.52 7.98
N ILE A 383 2.68 1.84 7.15
CA ILE A 383 4.08 1.81 7.58
C ILE A 383 4.35 3.14 8.25
N SER A 384 4.56 3.08 9.57
CA SER A 384 4.75 4.25 10.42
C SER A 384 6.12 4.17 11.06
N ILE A 385 6.98 5.15 10.78
CA ILE A 385 8.28 5.24 11.46
C ILE A 385 8.05 5.98 12.77
N LEU A 386 8.11 5.27 13.90
CA LEU A 386 8.09 5.90 15.22
C LEU A 386 9.49 5.82 15.83
N TYR A 387 10.03 6.98 16.14
CA TYR A 387 11.33 7.14 16.78
C TYR A 387 11.21 6.93 18.28
N ASP A 388 12.10 6.11 18.84
CA ASP A 388 12.31 6.03 20.28
C ASP A 388 13.06 7.30 20.73
N SER A 389 12.47 8.03 21.69
CA SER A 389 12.99 9.32 22.15
C SER A 389 14.32 9.22 22.91
N GLU A 390 14.72 8.03 23.38
CA GLU A 390 15.92 7.88 24.20
C GLU A 390 17.21 7.64 23.40
N THR A 391 17.11 7.28 22.11
CA THR A 391 18.29 7.10 21.25
C THR A 391 18.05 7.65 19.85
N CYS A 392 18.48 8.90 19.62
CA CYS A 392 18.39 9.65 18.36
C CYS A 392 19.21 9.06 17.18
N VAL A 393 19.35 7.73 17.08
CA VAL A 393 20.28 7.08 16.15
C VAL A 393 19.63 6.00 15.27
N GLU A 394 18.42 5.51 15.55
CA GLU A 394 17.92 4.32 14.83
C GLU A 394 16.44 4.37 14.42
N PRO A 395 16.11 4.05 13.16
CA PRO A 395 14.72 3.87 12.74
C PRO A 395 14.21 2.49 13.19
N LEU A 396 13.26 2.48 14.13
CA LEU A 396 12.44 1.32 14.44
C LEU A 396 11.25 1.29 13.46
N PHE A 397 11.08 0.19 12.72
CA PHE A 397 9.96 0.00 11.81
C PHE A 397 8.79 -0.59 12.60
N ILE A 398 7.75 0.20 12.88
CA ILE A 398 6.52 -0.30 13.48
C ILE A 398 5.41 -0.30 12.42
N ILE A 399 4.82 -1.47 12.20
CA ILE A 399 3.59 -1.60 11.42
C ILE A 399 2.45 -1.22 12.36
N SER A 400 1.75 -0.14 12.05
CA SER A 400 0.45 0.09 12.68
C SER A 400 -0.58 -0.72 11.92
N ILE A 401 -0.98 -1.84 12.51
CA ILE A 401 -2.17 -2.58 12.09
C ILE A 401 -3.36 -1.84 12.71
N LEU A 402 -4.05 -1.02 11.93
CA LEU A 402 -5.40 -0.59 12.32
C LEU A 402 -6.34 -1.73 11.98
N THR A 403 -6.62 -2.54 12.99
CA THR A 403 -7.74 -3.49 13.02
C THR A 403 -8.97 -2.75 13.52
N ASP A 404 -10.08 -2.83 12.78
CA ASP A 404 -11.41 -2.67 13.38
C ASP A 404 -11.78 -3.91 14.21
#